data_AF-A2F6K5-F1
#
_entry.id   AF-A2F6K5-F1
#
_cell.length_a   1.000
_cell.length_b   1.000
_cell.length_c   1.000
_cell.angle_alpha   90.00
_cell.angle_beta   90.00
_cell.angle_gamma   90.00
#
_symmetry.space_group_name_H-M   'P 1'
#
loop_
_entity.id
_entity.type
_entity.pdbx_description
1 polymer ?
#
loop_
_entity_poly.entity_id
_entity_poly.type
_entity_poly.pdbx_seq_one_letter_code
_entity_poly.pdbx_strand_id
1 'polypeptide(L)'
;MEEVKTNTEISSQDFSGSMNSKITALIDVPISDKLIDSLVSLFNYMDIYAPKMPLLYSIVTILRLFQLIGCSMMAANNDVFDPTTLTYKSVSILSVLFHIVPVTYRRGNEPIILLSFNCILFAFGIYLILTACIYRATSKVPDISTYILSVFMAIGPFLILPIIAQYTGTSIGGLIMKRLHADTKLITAVIISCCMIAFYLWMIIKSYTSTLSFRPCSFQTLEGMPQIKLFTTTILITFFSAFTTYLDEMPSLGMSVVSIILYAYNITTVFNCGTFVKTEH
;
A
#
# COMPACT_ATOMS: atom_id res chain seq x y z
N MET A 1 1.91 -60.85 -24.54
CA MET A 1 2.22 -59.43 -24.84
C MET A 1 0.92 -58.68 -24.65
N GLU A 2 0.73 -58.07 -23.48
CA GLU A 2 -0.40 -57.17 -23.24
C GLU A 2 -0.14 -55.84 -23.95
N GLU A 3 -1.08 -55.40 -24.78
CA GLU A 3 -1.06 -54.07 -25.39
C GLU A 3 -1.32 -53.02 -24.30
N VAL A 4 -0.29 -52.25 -23.99
CA VAL A 4 -0.42 -51.02 -23.18
C VAL A 4 -1.11 -49.98 -24.05
N LYS A 5 -2.41 -49.75 -23.79
CA LYS A 5 -3.13 -48.58 -24.31
C LYS A 5 -2.64 -47.33 -23.60
N THR A 6 -1.86 -46.52 -24.31
CA THR A 6 -1.51 -45.15 -23.91
C THR A 6 -2.75 -44.27 -24.06
N ASN A 7 -3.47 -44.07 -22.95
CA ASN A 7 -4.45 -43.00 -22.86
C ASN A 7 -3.69 -41.68 -22.68
N THR A 8 -3.52 -40.95 -23.77
CA THR A 8 -3.11 -39.55 -23.73
C THR A 8 -4.31 -38.73 -23.25
N GLU A 9 -4.47 -38.58 -21.94
CA GLU A 9 -5.36 -37.58 -21.36
C GLU A 9 -4.78 -36.20 -21.69
N ILE A 10 -5.31 -35.58 -22.74
CA ILE A 10 -5.07 -34.17 -23.04
C ILE A 10 -5.64 -33.38 -21.88
N SER A 11 -4.75 -32.72 -21.14
CA SER A 11 -5.12 -31.85 -20.02
C SER A 11 -6.13 -30.80 -20.51
N SER A 12 -7.31 -30.78 -19.91
CA SER A 12 -8.38 -29.83 -20.22
C SER A 12 -8.04 -28.39 -19.80
N GLN A 13 -6.91 -28.18 -19.11
CA GLN A 13 -6.40 -26.85 -18.76
C GLN A 13 -5.84 -26.09 -19.97
N ASP A 14 -5.23 -26.78 -20.94
CA ASP A 14 -4.63 -26.12 -22.11
C ASP A 14 -5.66 -25.62 -23.13
N PHE A 15 -6.88 -26.18 -23.12
CA PHE A 15 -7.95 -25.80 -24.05
C PHE A 15 -8.64 -24.48 -23.65
N SER A 16 -8.73 -24.19 -22.35
CA SER A 16 -9.37 -22.96 -21.83
C SER A 16 -8.57 -21.69 -22.17
N GLY A 17 -7.23 -21.74 -22.08
CA GLY A 17 -6.37 -20.61 -22.44
C GLY A 17 -6.42 -20.24 -23.93
N SER A 18 -6.48 -21.26 -24.80
CA SER A 18 -6.57 -21.09 -26.26
C SER A 18 -7.92 -20.50 -26.70
N MET A 19 -9.04 -20.96 -26.13
CA MET A 19 -10.38 -20.41 -26.42
C MET A 19 -10.52 -18.95 -25.97
N ASN A 20 -10.02 -18.59 -24.79
CA ASN A 20 -10.07 -17.21 -24.30
C ASN A 20 -9.31 -16.24 -25.22
N SER A 21 -8.17 -16.65 -25.79
CA SER A 21 -7.40 -15.80 -26.71
C SER A 21 -8.16 -15.46 -28.00
N LYS A 22 -8.90 -16.42 -28.58
CA LYS A 22 -9.69 -16.23 -29.80
C LYS A 22 -10.97 -15.45 -29.54
N ILE A 23 -11.61 -15.63 -28.38
CA ILE A 23 -12.81 -14.89 -27.98
C ILE A 23 -12.46 -13.44 -27.61
N THR A 24 -11.30 -13.20 -26.99
CA THR A 24 -10.79 -11.85 -26.69
C THR A 24 -10.50 -11.03 -27.95
N ALA A 25 -10.18 -11.68 -29.07
CA ALA A 25 -10.03 -10.99 -30.36
C ALA A 25 -11.38 -10.56 -30.98
N LEU A 26 -12.49 -11.12 -30.50
CA LEU A 26 -13.86 -10.86 -30.98
C LEU A 26 -14.67 -9.95 -30.03
N ILE A 27 -14.17 -9.72 -28.81
CA ILE A 27 -14.85 -8.93 -27.78
C ILE A 27 -13.86 -7.88 -27.26
N ASP A 28 -14.25 -6.60 -27.31
CA ASP A 28 -13.48 -5.50 -26.74
C ASP A 28 -13.43 -5.62 -25.21
N VAL A 29 -12.40 -6.28 -24.70
CA VAL A 29 -12.10 -6.32 -23.27
C VAL A 29 -11.67 -4.92 -22.81
N PRO A 30 -12.27 -4.37 -21.73
CA PRO A 30 -11.96 -3.03 -21.25
C PRO A 30 -10.48 -2.90 -20.85
N ILE A 31 -9.96 -1.68 -20.99
CA ILE A 31 -8.54 -1.38 -20.73
C ILE A 31 -8.16 -1.69 -19.28
N SER A 32 -9.06 -1.49 -18.32
CA SER A 32 -8.85 -1.81 -16.92
C SER A 32 -8.50 -3.28 -16.70
N ASP A 33 -9.24 -4.17 -17.35
CA ASP A 33 -9.10 -5.61 -17.15
C ASP A 33 -7.82 -6.10 -17.83
N LYS A 34 -7.52 -5.57 -19.02
CA LYS A 34 -6.23 -5.80 -19.68
C LYS A 34 -5.07 -5.37 -18.77
N LEU A 35 -5.17 -4.22 -18.11
CA LEU A 35 -4.12 -3.73 -17.23
C LEU A 35 -3.98 -4.61 -15.97
N ILE A 36 -5.10 -5.04 -15.37
CA ILE A 36 -5.10 -5.98 -14.24
C ILE A 36 -4.42 -7.29 -14.63
N ASP A 37 -4.81 -7.90 -15.74
CA ASP A 37 -4.25 -9.19 -16.18
C ASP A 37 -2.74 -9.09 -16.40
N SER A 38 -2.29 -7.96 -16.94
CA SER A 38 -0.86 -7.68 -17.15
C SER A 38 -0.12 -7.56 -15.82
N LEU A 39 -0.69 -6.84 -14.85
CA LEU A 39 -0.12 -6.69 -13.51
C LEU A 39 -0.10 -8.00 -12.74
N VAL A 40 -1.20 -8.77 -12.76
CA VAL A 40 -1.29 -10.08 -12.10
C VAL A 40 -0.26 -11.04 -12.70
N SER A 41 -0.13 -11.06 -14.03
CA SER A 41 0.89 -11.87 -14.71
C SER A 41 2.31 -11.46 -14.30
N LEU A 42 2.60 -10.16 -14.24
CA LEU A 42 3.88 -9.65 -13.78
C LEU A 42 4.14 -10.04 -12.31
N PHE A 43 3.16 -9.89 -11.43
CA PHE A 43 3.34 -10.25 -10.02
C PHE A 43 3.54 -11.75 -9.84
N ASN A 44 2.87 -12.61 -10.60
CA ASN A 44 3.14 -14.05 -10.60
C ASN A 44 4.57 -14.36 -11.05
N TYR A 45 5.07 -13.66 -12.08
CA TYR A 45 6.47 -13.77 -12.49
C TYR A 45 7.41 -13.34 -11.36
N MET A 46 7.14 -12.20 -10.72
CA MET A 46 7.93 -11.69 -9.61
C MET A 46 7.92 -12.65 -8.41
N ASP A 47 6.80 -13.27 -8.07
CA ASP A 47 6.71 -14.21 -6.94
C ASP A 47 7.63 -15.43 -7.14
N ILE A 48 7.87 -15.84 -8.38
CA ILE A 48 8.69 -17.01 -8.74
C ILE A 48 10.16 -16.63 -8.92
N TYR A 49 10.43 -15.56 -9.68
CA TYR A 49 11.76 -15.22 -10.18
C TYR A 49 12.43 -14.06 -9.44
N ALA A 50 11.70 -13.27 -8.66
CA ALA A 50 12.29 -12.13 -7.97
C ALA A 50 13.20 -12.58 -6.82
N PRO A 51 14.30 -11.85 -6.59
CA PRO A 51 15.17 -12.09 -5.45
C PRO A 51 14.40 -11.87 -4.16
N LYS A 52 14.40 -12.88 -3.30
CA LYS A 52 13.85 -12.79 -1.94
C LYS A 52 14.81 -11.99 -1.06
N MET A 53 14.30 -10.98 -0.37
CA MET A 53 15.10 -10.08 0.46
C MET A 53 14.64 -10.13 1.93
N PRO A 54 14.92 -11.22 2.67
CA PRO A 54 14.39 -11.42 4.03
C PRO A 54 14.77 -10.28 4.99
N LEU A 55 16.02 -9.82 4.94
CA LEU A 55 16.49 -8.68 5.74
C LEU A 55 15.64 -7.42 5.47
N LEU A 56 15.36 -7.12 4.21
CA LEU A 56 14.57 -5.96 3.84
C LEU A 56 13.13 -6.08 4.36
N TYR A 57 12.51 -7.25 4.23
CA TYR A 57 11.16 -7.48 4.75
C TYR A 57 11.10 -7.32 6.28
N SER A 58 12.10 -7.81 7.02
CA SER A 58 12.20 -7.62 8.47
C SER A 58 12.33 -6.15 8.87
N ILE A 59 13.18 -5.38 8.17
CA ILE A 59 13.33 -3.94 8.41
C ILE A 59 11.99 -3.23 8.15
N VAL A 60 11.34 -3.51 7.02
CA VAL A 60 10.05 -2.88 6.69
C VAL A 60 8.96 -3.30 7.70
N THR A 61 8.97 -4.52 8.22
CA THR A 61 8.06 -4.94 9.29
C THR A 61 8.20 -4.06 10.53
N ILE A 62 9.44 -3.80 10.97
CA ILE A 62 9.69 -2.94 12.13
C ILE A 62 9.19 -1.51 11.86
N LEU A 63 9.49 -0.96 10.68
CA LEU A 63 9.03 0.38 10.30
C LEU A 63 7.50 0.47 10.24
N ARG A 64 6.82 -0.55 9.69
CA ARG A 64 5.36 -0.61 9.65
C ARG A 64 4.75 -0.78 11.04
N LEU A 65 5.42 -1.48 11.95
CA LEU A 65 5.00 -1.56 13.35
C LEU A 65 5.02 -0.17 13.99
N PHE A 66 6.10 0.59 13.77
CA PHE A 66 6.16 1.98 14.21
C PHE A 66 5.10 2.85 13.54
N GLN A 67 4.76 2.63 12.26
CA GLN A 67 3.63 3.31 11.61
C GLN A 67 2.31 3.04 12.31
N LEU A 68 2.02 1.77 12.60
CA LEU A 68 0.77 1.39 13.25
C LEU A 68 0.67 1.96 14.67
N ILE A 69 1.75 1.95 15.45
CA ILE A 69 1.76 2.50 16.82
C ILE A 69 1.81 4.03 16.79
N GLY A 70 2.68 4.61 15.98
CA GLY A 70 2.95 6.05 15.94
C GLY A 70 1.75 6.88 15.49
N CYS A 71 0.86 6.33 14.65
CA CYS A 71 -0.38 7.01 14.27
C CYS A 71 -1.30 7.27 15.48
N SER A 72 -1.37 6.33 16.43
CA SER A 72 -2.18 6.48 17.65
C SER A 72 -1.71 7.62 18.54
N MET A 73 -0.44 8.03 18.42
CA MET A 73 0.10 9.14 19.20
C MET A 73 -0.48 10.49 18.76
N MET A 74 -1.01 10.60 17.54
CA MET A 74 -1.51 11.87 16.99
C MET A 74 -0.48 13.02 17.14
N ALA A 75 0.79 12.72 16.87
CA ALA A 75 1.94 13.57 17.14
C ALA A 75 1.86 15.03 16.61
N ALA A 76 1.04 15.28 15.59
CA ALA A 76 0.86 16.61 15.00
C ALA A 76 -0.28 17.43 15.64
N ASN A 77 -1.11 16.81 16.46
CA ASN A 77 -2.24 17.45 17.12
C ASN A 77 -1.76 18.29 18.32
N ASN A 78 -1.99 19.60 18.25
CA ASN A 78 -1.57 20.55 19.31
C ASN A 78 -2.40 20.44 20.58
N ASP A 79 -3.63 19.94 20.49
CA ASP A 79 -4.51 19.78 21.64
C ASP A 79 -4.00 18.63 22.53
N VAL A 80 -3.27 17.69 21.94
CA VAL A 80 -2.60 16.58 22.64
C VAL A 80 -1.19 16.97 23.07
N PHE A 81 -0.41 17.60 22.18
CA PHE A 81 0.97 17.98 22.46
C PHE A 81 1.21 19.48 22.23
N ASP A 82 1.36 20.22 23.32
CA ASP A 82 1.68 21.65 23.27
C ASP A 82 3.09 21.88 22.66
N PRO A 83 3.20 22.64 21.54
CA PRO A 83 4.46 22.95 20.86
C PRO A 83 5.56 23.57 21.72
N THR A 84 5.22 24.21 22.84
CA THR A 84 6.18 24.86 23.74
C THR A 84 6.90 23.87 24.67
N THR A 85 6.37 22.65 24.79
CA THR A 85 6.84 21.67 25.79
C THR A 85 7.97 20.79 25.29
N LEU A 86 8.75 20.22 26.23
CA LEU A 86 9.75 19.19 25.94
C LEU A 86 9.10 17.90 25.37
N THR A 87 7.87 17.60 25.79
CA THR A 87 7.10 16.46 25.31
C THR A 87 6.87 16.54 23.81
N TYR A 88 6.43 17.69 23.30
CA TYR A 88 6.26 17.89 21.85
C TYR A 88 7.56 17.72 21.07
N LYS A 89 8.69 18.25 21.58
CA LYS A 89 10.00 18.06 20.94
C LYS A 89 10.40 16.59 20.87
N SER A 90 10.17 15.85 21.95
CA SER A 90 10.49 14.41 22.04
C SER A 90 9.63 13.59 21.07
N VAL A 91 8.33 13.84 21.04
CA VAL A 91 7.38 13.18 20.12
C VAL A 91 7.67 13.57 18.67
N SER A 92 8.09 14.82 18.41
CA SER A 92 8.50 15.27 17.08
C SER A 92 9.69 14.46 16.56
N ILE A 93 10.72 14.21 17.39
CA ILE A 93 11.86 13.37 17.01
C ILE A 93 11.42 11.92 16.80
N LEU A 94 10.61 11.38 17.73
CA LEU A 94 10.10 10.01 17.62
C LEU A 94 9.28 9.80 16.33
N SER A 95 8.58 10.84 15.87
CA SER A 95 7.77 10.80 14.66
C SER A 95 8.53 10.53 13.36
N VAL A 96 9.86 10.68 13.36
CA VAL A 96 10.72 10.30 12.24
C VAL A 96 10.64 8.79 11.98
N LEU A 97 10.51 7.96 13.02
CA LEU A 97 10.47 6.50 12.88
C LEU A 97 9.25 6.00 12.11
N PHE A 98 8.16 6.78 12.09
CA PHE A 98 6.90 6.37 11.48
C PHE A 98 6.41 7.26 10.33
N HIS A 99 6.85 8.51 10.24
CA HIS A 99 6.44 9.42 9.16
C HIS A 99 7.61 10.11 8.44
N ILE A 100 8.85 9.73 8.73
CA ILE A 100 10.12 10.21 8.13
C ILE A 100 10.44 11.68 8.45
N VAL A 101 9.46 12.57 8.40
CA VAL A 101 9.63 14.01 8.66
C VAL A 101 9.19 14.33 10.08
N PRO A 102 10.01 14.98 10.91
CA PRO A 102 9.62 15.36 12.27
C PRO A 102 8.53 16.43 12.24
N VAL A 103 7.63 16.42 13.23
CA VAL A 103 6.44 17.30 13.30
C VAL A 103 6.80 18.79 13.17
N THR A 104 7.92 19.21 13.76
CA THR A 104 8.41 20.60 13.73
C THR A 104 8.62 21.15 12.32
N TYR A 105 8.97 20.32 11.33
CA TYR A 105 9.19 20.75 9.95
C TYR A 105 7.97 20.55 9.05
N ARG A 106 6.87 19.98 9.56
CA ARG A 106 5.68 19.70 8.75
C ARG A 106 4.88 20.97 8.46
N ARG A 107 4.70 21.82 9.47
CA ARG A 107 3.90 23.04 9.36
C ARG A 107 4.44 24.00 8.32
N GLY A 108 3.60 24.37 7.36
CA GLY A 108 3.95 25.23 6.23
C GLY A 108 4.62 24.50 5.06
N ASN A 109 5.08 23.26 5.26
CA ASN A 109 5.72 22.44 4.23
C ASN A 109 4.86 21.24 3.80
N GLU A 110 3.65 21.08 4.35
CA GLU A 110 2.77 19.95 4.05
C GLU A 110 2.55 19.74 2.54
N PRO A 111 2.28 20.79 1.71
CA PRO A 111 2.08 20.59 0.28
C PRO A 111 3.33 20.07 -0.43
N ILE A 112 4.51 20.57 -0.04
CA ILE A 112 5.79 20.19 -0.65
C ILE A 112 6.12 18.73 -0.30
N ILE A 113 5.95 18.36 0.98
CA ILE A 113 6.19 17.01 1.45
C ILE A 113 5.23 16.03 0.75
N LEU A 114 3.94 16.36 0.71
CA LEU A 114 2.92 15.54 0.06
C LEU A 114 3.20 15.35 -1.43
N LEU A 115 3.53 16.42 -2.15
CA LEU A 115 3.85 16.34 -3.57
C LEU A 115 5.10 15.50 -3.82
N SER A 116 6.13 15.63 -2.98
CA SER A 116 7.38 14.86 -3.10
C SER A 116 7.13 13.36 -3.01
N PHE A 117 6.36 12.89 -2.01
CA PHE A 117 6.01 11.48 -1.89
C PHE A 117 5.11 10.98 -3.03
N ASN A 118 4.17 11.81 -3.49
CA ASN A 118 3.35 11.48 -4.65
C ASN A 118 4.19 11.33 -5.93
N CYS A 119 5.17 12.20 -6.17
CA CYS A 119 6.05 12.10 -7.34
C CYS A 119 6.84 10.80 -7.34
N ILE A 120 7.38 10.40 -6.18
CA ILE A 120 8.08 9.11 -6.02
C ILE A 120 7.13 7.97 -6.38
N LEU A 121 5.95 7.94 -5.76
CA LEU A 121 4.99 6.86 -5.94
C LEU A 121 4.40 6.83 -7.36
N PHE A 122 4.25 7.98 -8.01
CA PHE A 122 3.81 8.10 -9.40
C PHE A 122 4.83 7.53 -10.37
N ALA A 123 6.10 7.92 -10.24
CA ALA A 123 7.18 7.46 -11.09
C ALA A 123 7.30 5.93 -11.04
N PHE A 124 7.18 5.35 -9.84
CA PHE A 124 7.17 3.92 -9.67
C PHE A 124 5.91 3.24 -10.23
N GLY A 125 4.74 3.88 -10.09
CA GLY A 125 3.50 3.35 -10.66
C GLY A 125 3.57 3.25 -12.18
N ILE A 126 4.11 4.27 -12.84
CA ILE A 126 4.38 4.26 -14.28
C ILE A 126 5.36 3.13 -14.63
N TYR A 127 6.50 3.05 -13.91
CA TYR A 127 7.52 2.04 -14.18
C TYR A 127 6.98 0.61 -14.04
N LEU A 128 6.12 0.36 -13.04
CA LEU A 128 5.45 -0.91 -12.83
C LEU A 128 4.49 -1.25 -13.98
N ILE A 129 3.63 -0.30 -14.39
CA ILE A 129 2.70 -0.50 -15.51
C ILE A 129 3.46 -0.76 -16.82
N LEU A 130 4.50 0.02 -17.11
CA LEU A 130 5.32 -0.16 -18.31
C LEU A 130 5.97 -1.55 -18.32
N THR A 131 6.54 -1.99 -17.20
CA THR A 131 7.15 -3.32 -17.08
C THR A 131 6.10 -4.42 -17.24
N ALA A 132 4.89 -4.24 -16.71
CA ALA A 132 3.79 -5.18 -16.87
C ALA A 132 3.33 -5.31 -18.34
N CYS A 133 3.24 -4.18 -19.05
CA CYS A 133 2.92 -4.16 -20.48
C CYS A 133 4.02 -4.82 -21.32
N ILE A 134 5.30 -4.55 -21.04
CA ILE A 134 6.44 -5.17 -21.71
C ILE A 134 6.45 -6.69 -21.47
N TYR A 135 6.22 -7.11 -20.21
CA TYR A 135 6.16 -8.51 -19.86
C TYR A 135 5.02 -9.21 -20.59
N ARG A 136 3.84 -8.61 -20.67
CA ARG A 136 2.72 -9.18 -21.44
C ARG A 136 3.04 -9.34 -22.93
N ALA A 137 3.77 -8.41 -23.52
CA ALA A 137 4.12 -8.46 -24.94
C ALA A 137 5.27 -9.43 -25.25
N THR A 138 6.26 -9.55 -24.34
CA THR A 138 7.52 -10.25 -24.62
C THR A 138 7.73 -11.53 -23.81
N SER A 139 6.90 -11.76 -22.79
CA SER A 139 7.07 -12.81 -21.76
C SER A 139 8.44 -12.79 -21.07
N LYS A 140 9.14 -11.65 -21.09
CA LYS A 140 10.46 -11.45 -20.49
C LYS A 140 10.47 -10.17 -19.66
N VAL A 141 11.08 -10.23 -18.48
CA VAL A 141 11.36 -9.06 -17.65
C VAL A 141 12.89 -8.92 -17.57
N PRO A 142 13.45 -7.73 -17.81
CA PRO A 142 14.88 -7.51 -17.59
C PRO A 142 15.27 -7.77 -16.13
N ASP A 143 16.40 -8.42 -15.88
CA ASP A 143 16.85 -8.76 -14.53
C ASP A 143 16.90 -7.52 -13.62
N ILE A 144 17.41 -6.40 -14.14
CA ILE A 144 17.46 -5.12 -13.41
C ILE A 144 16.06 -4.68 -12.96
N SER A 145 15.06 -4.80 -13.82
CA SER A 145 13.67 -4.48 -13.49
C SER A 145 13.14 -5.38 -12.38
N THR A 146 13.49 -6.67 -12.39
CA THR A 146 13.15 -7.62 -11.33
C THR A 146 13.74 -7.19 -9.97
N TYR A 147 15.01 -6.77 -9.92
CA TYR A 147 15.61 -6.26 -8.67
C TYR A 147 14.92 -4.99 -8.18
N ILE A 148 14.76 -3.99 -9.07
CA ILE A 148 14.18 -2.68 -8.72
C ILE A 148 12.74 -2.85 -8.25
N LEU A 149 11.93 -3.60 -8.98
CA LEU A 149 10.53 -3.83 -8.62
C LEU A 149 10.39 -4.67 -7.35
N SER A 150 11.29 -5.63 -7.09
CA SER A 150 11.28 -6.39 -5.83
C SER A 150 11.48 -5.46 -4.62
N VAL A 151 12.50 -4.60 -4.67
CA VAL A 151 12.74 -3.59 -3.61
C VAL A 151 11.56 -2.64 -3.47
N PHE A 152 11.03 -2.15 -4.60
CA PHE A 152 9.91 -1.23 -4.58
C PHE A 152 8.65 -1.87 -4.00
N MET A 153 8.29 -3.09 -4.40
CA MET A 153 7.11 -3.78 -3.85
C MET A 153 7.27 -4.13 -2.37
N ALA A 154 8.50 -4.28 -1.88
CA ALA A 154 8.78 -4.48 -0.46
C ALA A 154 8.58 -3.21 0.38
N ILE A 155 9.00 -2.05 -0.13
CA ILE A 155 9.08 -0.79 0.62
C ILE A 155 7.95 0.17 0.24
N GLY A 156 7.82 0.45 -1.04
CA GLY A 156 7.13 1.60 -1.61
C GLY A 156 5.68 1.69 -1.15
N PRO A 157 4.79 0.77 -1.56
CA PRO A 157 3.40 0.84 -1.14
C PRO A 157 3.24 0.76 0.37
N PHE A 158 4.01 -0.10 1.03
CA PHE A 158 3.81 -0.36 2.46
C PHE A 158 4.22 0.79 3.38
N LEU A 159 5.25 1.56 3.03
CA LEU A 159 5.74 2.68 3.85
C LEU A 159 5.24 4.03 3.35
N ILE A 160 5.18 4.25 2.02
CA ILE A 160 4.88 5.57 1.45
C ILE A 160 3.37 5.87 1.52
N LEU A 161 2.50 4.89 1.31
CA LEU A 161 1.04 5.14 1.31
C LEU A 161 0.51 5.61 2.67
N PRO A 162 0.89 5.02 3.82
CA PRO A 162 0.53 5.58 5.13
C PRO A 162 1.00 7.03 5.29
N ILE A 163 2.20 7.37 4.83
CA ILE A 163 2.72 8.75 4.88
C ILE A 163 1.88 9.70 4.01
N ILE A 164 1.53 9.31 2.79
CA ILE A 164 0.64 10.10 1.93
C ILE A 164 -0.72 10.26 2.61
N ALA A 165 -1.27 9.21 3.21
CA ALA A 165 -2.55 9.24 3.91
C ALA A 165 -2.53 10.19 5.13
N GLN A 166 -1.44 10.20 5.90
CA GLN A 166 -1.20 11.13 7.01
C GLN A 166 -1.31 12.59 6.56
N TYR A 167 -0.54 12.98 5.54
CA TYR A 167 -0.53 14.35 5.04
C TYR A 167 -1.83 14.72 4.33
N THR A 168 -2.46 13.77 3.65
CA THR A 168 -3.78 13.97 3.03
C THR A 168 -4.84 14.25 4.11
N GLY A 169 -4.91 13.43 5.16
CA GLY A 169 -5.83 13.65 6.28
C GLY A 169 -5.59 15.00 6.96
N THR A 170 -4.33 15.31 7.26
CA THR A 170 -3.94 16.60 7.84
C THR A 170 -4.38 17.77 6.96
N SER A 171 -4.12 17.70 5.65
CA SER A 171 -4.45 18.76 4.69
C SER A 171 -5.95 18.97 4.54
N ILE A 172 -6.74 17.88 4.42
CA ILE A 172 -8.19 17.98 4.31
C ILE A 172 -8.78 18.56 5.60
N GLY A 173 -8.34 18.10 6.78
CA GLY A 173 -8.80 18.65 8.06
C GLY A 173 -8.50 20.15 8.18
N GLY A 174 -7.30 20.58 7.78
CA GLY A 174 -6.92 21.99 7.77
C GLY A 174 -7.70 22.86 6.78
N LEU A 175 -8.05 22.31 5.60
CA LEU A 175 -8.90 22.99 4.62
C LEU A 175 -10.35 23.14 5.12
N ILE A 176 -10.92 22.10 5.73
CA ILE A 176 -12.28 22.13 6.28
C ILE A 176 -12.39 23.18 7.39
N MET A 177 -11.42 23.22 8.29
CA MET A 177 -11.37 24.18 9.40
C MET A 177 -10.86 25.55 9.01
N LYS A 178 -10.53 25.78 7.73
CA LYS A 178 -9.96 27.02 7.20
C LYS A 178 -8.67 27.47 7.94
N ARG A 179 -7.96 26.53 8.58
CA ARG A 179 -6.65 26.76 9.22
C ARG A 179 -5.51 26.69 8.21
N LEU A 180 -5.72 26.02 7.08
CA LEU A 180 -4.84 26.06 5.91
C LEU A 180 -5.48 26.91 4.81
N HIS A 181 -4.68 27.75 4.16
CA HIS A 181 -5.13 28.51 3.00
C HIS A 181 -5.39 27.55 1.83
N ALA A 182 -6.55 27.72 1.19
CA ALA A 182 -6.93 26.97 0.00
C ALA A 182 -6.08 27.41 -1.20
N ASP A 183 -4.86 26.91 -1.29
CA ASP A 183 -4.00 27.06 -2.46
C ASP A 183 -4.31 25.95 -3.48
N THR A 184 -4.38 26.31 -4.76
CA THR A 184 -4.51 25.39 -5.89
C THR A 184 -3.49 24.26 -5.82
N LYS A 185 -2.26 24.54 -5.38
CA LYS A 185 -1.20 23.52 -5.22
C LYS A 185 -1.58 22.46 -4.19
N LEU A 186 -2.09 22.88 -3.03
CA LEU A 186 -2.49 21.97 -1.95
C LEU A 186 -3.69 21.12 -2.38
N ILE A 187 -4.71 21.74 -2.97
CA ILE A 187 -5.90 21.03 -3.45
C ILE A 187 -5.52 19.98 -4.49
N THR A 188 -4.68 20.36 -5.47
CA THR A 188 -4.20 19.45 -6.50
C THR A 188 -3.40 18.29 -5.88
N ALA A 189 -2.51 18.57 -4.92
CA ALA A 189 -1.74 17.54 -4.24
C ALA A 189 -2.64 16.54 -3.48
N VAL A 190 -3.69 17.04 -2.80
CA VAL A 190 -4.66 16.19 -2.10
C VAL A 190 -5.44 15.30 -3.08
N ILE A 191 -5.93 15.84 -4.19
CA ILE A 191 -6.66 15.04 -5.20
C ILE A 191 -5.77 13.94 -5.77
N ILE A 192 -4.55 14.28 -6.18
CA ILE A 192 -3.57 13.30 -6.69
C ILE A 192 -3.30 12.23 -5.63
N SER A 193 -3.14 12.62 -4.36
CA SER A 193 -2.91 11.69 -3.25
C SER A 193 -4.04 10.69 -3.08
N CYS A 194 -5.30 11.15 -3.12
CA CYS A 194 -6.46 10.28 -3.05
C CYS A 194 -6.51 9.30 -4.23
N CYS A 195 -6.23 9.77 -5.44
CA CYS A 195 -6.14 8.92 -6.62
C CYS A 195 -5.03 7.86 -6.49
N MET A 196 -3.86 8.24 -5.96
CA MET A 196 -2.74 7.32 -5.73
C MET A 196 -3.08 6.25 -4.70
N ILE A 197 -3.64 6.66 -3.56
CA ILE A 197 -4.06 5.72 -2.51
C ILE A 197 -5.07 4.72 -3.08
N ALA A 198 -6.08 5.20 -3.82
CA ALA A 198 -7.08 4.35 -4.44
C ALA A 198 -6.46 3.39 -5.47
N PHE A 199 -5.59 3.89 -6.35
CA PHE A 199 -4.92 3.08 -7.38
C PHE A 199 -4.07 1.96 -6.77
N TYR A 200 -3.22 2.28 -5.78
CA TYR A 200 -2.36 1.27 -5.16
C TYR A 200 -3.13 0.28 -4.28
N LEU A 201 -4.16 0.73 -3.54
CA LEU A 201 -5.03 -0.18 -2.80
C LEU A 201 -5.73 -1.15 -3.76
N TRP A 202 -6.33 -0.64 -4.83
CA TRP A 202 -6.97 -1.47 -5.85
C TRP A 202 -6.01 -2.49 -6.44
N MET A 203 -4.80 -2.06 -6.82
CA MET A 203 -3.77 -2.94 -7.38
C MET A 203 -3.33 -4.03 -6.39
N ILE A 204 -3.06 -3.67 -5.13
CA ILE A 204 -2.65 -4.64 -4.10
C ILE A 204 -3.79 -5.62 -3.83
N ILE A 205 -5.02 -5.14 -3.62
CA ILE A 205 -6.18 -6.00 -3.40
C ILE A 205 -6.30 -7.00 -4.54
N LYS A 206 -6.33 -6.53 -5.79
CA LYS A 206 -6.46 -7.41 -6.96
C LYS A 206 -5.32 -8.41 -7.06
N SER A 207 -4.09 -7.98 -6.81
CA SER A 207 -2.95 -8.88 -6.90
C SER A 207 -2.95 -9.98 -5.83
N TYR A 208 -3.35 -9.66 -4.60
CA TYR A 208 -3.37 -10.62 -3.50
C TYR A 208 -4.63 -11.49 -3.48
N THR A 209 -5.73 -11.08 -4.12
CA THR A 209 -6.93 -11.91 -4.26
C THR A 209 -6.88 -12.85 -5.46
N SER A 210 -6.18 -12.47 -6.54
CA SER A 210 -6.13 -13.27 -7.77
C SER A 210 -5.06 -14.36 -7.76
N THR A 211 -4.19 -14.40 -6.75
CA THR A 211 -3.04 -15.30 -6.71
C THR A 211 -3.03 -16.07 -5.38
N LEU A 212 -2.74 -17.37 -5.45
CA LEU A 212 -2.64 -18.26 -4.29
C LEU A 212 -1.18 -18.44 -3.83
N SER A 213 -0.31 -17.49 -4.20
CA SER A 213 1.12 -17.54 -3.95
C SER A 213 1.47 -16.98 -2.57
N PHE A 214 2.32 -17.68 -1.82
CA PHE A 214 2.91 -17.16 -0.60
C PHE A 214 3.91 -16.05 -0.94
N ARG A 215 3.55 -14.80 -0.62
CA ARG A 215 4.40 -13.65 -0.93
C ARG A 215 5.23 -13.25 0.28
N PRO A 216 6.56 -13.36 0.22
CA PRO A 216 7.41 -12.83 1.28
C PRO A 216 7.30 -11.31 1.26
N CYS A 217 6.69 -10.74 2.29
CA CYS A 217 6.52 -9.32 2.47
C CYS A 217 6.56 -8.98 3.97
N SER A 218 6.57 -7.69 4.29
CA SER A 218 6.49 -7.27 5.70
C SER A 218 5.18 -7.74 6.33
N PHE A 219 5.25 -8.24 7.57
CA PHE A 219 4.13 -8.88 8.26
C PHE A 219 3.56 -10.05 7.45
N GLN A 220 4.44 -10.94 6.99
CA GLN A 220 4.07 -12.07 6.14
C GLN A 220 2.93 -12.89 6.74
N THR A 221 1.89 -13.10 5.94
CA THR A 221 0.75 -13.97 6.26
C THR A 221 0.68 -15.14 5.30
N LEU A 222 0.01 -16.22 5.71
CA LEU A 222 -0.23 -17.39 4.87
C LEU A 222 -1.20 -17.04 3.73
N GLU A 223 -2.28 -16.32 4.03
CA GLU A 223 -3.26 -15.87 3.04
C GLU A 223 -3.10 -14.39 2.71
N GLY A 224 -3.50 -13.98 1.49
CA GLY A 224 -3.46 -12.57 1.08
C GLY A 224 -4.46 -11.67 1.80
N MET A 225 -5.61 -12.21 2.24
CA MET A 225 -6.68 -11.42 2.85
C MET A 225 -6.29 -10.78 4.19
N PRO A 226 -5.67 -11.49 5.15
CA PRO A 226 -5.11 -10.86 6.35
C PRO A 226 -4.14 -9.72 6.05
N GLN A 227 -3.27 -9.86 5.05
CA GLN A 227 -2.32 -8.81 4.67
C GLN A 227 -3.01 -7.58 4.07
N ILE A 228 -3.97 -7.78 3.17
CA ILE A 228 -4.81 -6.70 2.62
C ILE A 228 -5.51 -5.96 3.75
N LYS A 229 -6.10 -6.70 4.69
CA LYS A 229 -6.82 -6.14 5.84
C LYS A 229 -5.89 -5.29 6.69
N LEU A 230 -4.74 -5.81 7.09
CA LEU A 230 -3.73 -5.07 7.86
C LEU A 230 -3.30 -3.80 7.14
N PHE A 231 -2.97 -3.91 5.86
CA PHE A 231 -2.50 -2.79 5.04
C PHE A 231 -3.55 -1.68 4.88
N THR A 232 -4.77 -2.06 4.47
CA THR A 232 -5.87 -1.10 4.24
C THR A 232 -6.27 -0.40 5.53
N THR A 233 -6.41 -1.15 6.62
CA THR A 233 -6.78 -0.56 7.91
C THR A 233 -5.68 0.34 8.46
N THR A 234 -4.40 0.02 8.27
CA THR A 234 -3.28 0.91 8.64
C THR A 234 -3.38 2.26 7.92
N ILE A 235 -3.66 2.25 6.61
CA ILE A 235 -3.84 3.49 5.83
C ILE A 235 -5.02 4.31 6.37
N LEU A 236 -6.16 3.66 6.64
CA LEU A 236 -7.36 4.34 7.15
C LEU A 236 -7.12 4.92 8.55
N ILE A 237 -6.54 4.14 9.47
CA ILE A 237 -6.16 4.59 10.81
C ILE A 237 -5.25 5.81 10.72
N THR A 238 -4.23 5.75 9.85
CA THR A 238 -3.28 6.86 9.64
C THR A 238 -4.01 8.11 9.15
N PHE A 239 -4.88 7.96 8.16
CA PHE A 239 -5.68 9.06 7.63
C PHE A 239 -6.56 9.71 8.70
N PHE A 240 -7.39 8.93 9.41
CA PHE A 240 -8.33 9.47 10.40
C PHE A 240 -7.62 10.03 11.63
N SER A 241 -6.53 9.42 12.08
CA SER A 241 -5.72 9.96 13.18
C SER A 241 -5.09 11.28 12.80
N ALA A 242 -4.54 11.41 11.58
CA ALA A 242 -3.95 12.65 11.09
C ALA A 242 -4.98 13.73 10.78
N PHE A 243 -6.19 13.34 10.39
CA PHE A 243 -7.31 14.24 10.13
C PHE A 243 -7.67 15.09 11.37
N THR A 244 -7.39 14.59 12.59
CA THR A 244 -7.59 15.34 13.85
C THR A 244 -6.71 16.59 14.01
N THR A 245 -5.59 16.69 13.28
CA THR A 245 -4.52 17.68 13.51
C THR A 245 -4.98 19.14 13.56
N TYR A 246 -5.96 19.49 12.73
CA TYR A 246 -6.47 20.87 12.62
C TYR A 246 -7.95 20.98 13.04
N LEU A 247 -8.58 19.88 13.44
CA LEU A 247 -9.97 19.87 13.86
C LEU A 247 -10.12 20.49 15.25
N ASP A 248 -11.30 21.05 15.52
CA ASP A 248 -11.68 21.41 16.88
C ASP A 248 -11.98 20.15 17.72
N GLU A 249 -12.12 20.32 19.03
CA GLU A 249 -12.23 19.23 20.01
C GLU A 249 -13.32 18.20 19.68
N MET A 250 -14.54 18.65 19.34
CA MET A 250 -15.67 17.77 19.05
C MET A 250 -15.49 16.92 17.78
N PRO A 251 -15.18 17.50 16.60
CA PRO A 251 -14.90 16.70 15.42
C PRO A 251 -13.63 15.85 15.57
N SER A 252 -12.62 16.33 16.30
CA SER A 252 -11.41 15.56 16.64
C SER A 252 -11.75 14.30 17.47
N LEU A 253 -12.60 14.43 18.48
CA LEU A 253 -13.09 13.31 19.28
C LEU A 253 -13.83 12.28 18.41
N GLY A 254 -14.71 12.73 17.52
CA GLY A 254 -15.43 11.84 16.60
C GLY A 254 -14.49 11.02 15.71
N MET A 255 -13.45 11.64 15.17
CA MET A 255 -12.45 10.98 14.32
C MET A 255 -11.52 10.05 15.11
N SER A 256 -11.27 10.38 16.38
CA SER A 256 -10.55 9.51 17.31
C SER A 256 -11.34 8.24 17.60
N VAL A 257 -12.66 8.34 17.80
CA VAL A 257 -13.55 7.17 17.97
C VAL A 257 -13.55 6.29 16.71
N VAL A 258 -13.61 6.88 15.52
CA VAL A 258 -13.47 6.12 14.26
C VAL A 258 -12.13 5.38 14.21
N SER A 259 -11.04 6.03 14.61
CA SER A 259 -9.71 5.41 14.65
C SER A 259 -9.65 4.24 15.63
N ILE A 260 -10.27 4.36 16.82
CA ILE A 260 -10.38 3.27 17.81
C ILE A 260 -11.12 2.06 17.21
N ILE A 261 -12.25 2.29 16.54
CA ILE A 261 -13.02 1.21 15.88
C ILE A 261 -12.16 0.52 14.82
N LEU A 262 -11.41 1.28 14.03
CA LEU A 262 -10.51 0.73 13.01
C LEU A 262 -9.35 -0.07 13.63
N TYR A 263 -8.78 0.38 14.75
CA TYR A 263 -7.79 -0.40 15.50
C TYR A 263 -8.39 -1.72 16.03
N ALA A 264 -9.60 -1.68 16.61
CA ALA A 264 -10.29 -2.88 17.06
C ALA A 264 -10.53 -3.86 15.90
N TYR A 265 -10.97 -3.35 14.74
CA TYR A 265 -11.09 -4.16 13.53
C TYR A 265 -9.74 -4.69 13.03
N ASN A 266 -8.67 -3.91 13.10
CA ASN A 266 -7.33 -4.34 12.73
C ASN A 266 -6.82 -5.48 13.63
N ILE A 267 -7.09 -5.45 14.94
CA ILE A 267 -6.72 -6.52 15.87
C ILE A 267 -7.30 -7.85 15.43
N THR A 268 -8.55 -7.87 14.90
CA THR A 268 -9.16 -9.12 14.43
C THR A 268 -8.42 -9.79 13.27
N THR A 269 -7.43 -9.12 12.66
CA THR A 269 -6.54 -9.74 11.67
C THR A 269 -5.78 -10.94 12.24
N VAL A 270 -5.38 -10.94 13.53
CA VAL A 270 -4.64 -12.07 14.12
C VAL A 270 -5.49 -13.34 14.24
N PHE A 271 -6.82 -13.19 14.31
CA PHE A 271 -7.77 -14.28 14.52
C PHE A 271 -8.36 -14.84 13.22
N ASN A 272 -7.99 -14.28 12.06
CA ASN A 272 -8.40 -14.83 10.77
C ASN A 272 -7.69 -16.17 10.48
N CYS A 273 -8.17 -16.91 9.48
CA CYS A 273 -7.44 -18.06 8.94
C CYS A 273 -6.17 -17.58 8.20
N GLY A 274 -5.11 -18.40 8.23
CA GLY A 274 -3.91 -18.16 7.44
C GLY A 274 -3.21 -16.83 7.73
N THR A 275 -3.00 -16.50 9.00
CA THR A 275 -2.45 -15.21 9.44
C THR A 275 -0.93 -15.25 9.51
N PHE A 276 -0.33 -14.59 10.50
CA PHE A 276 1.10 -14.30 10.55
C PHE A 276 1.94 -15.57 10.69
N VAL A 277 2.98 -15.66 9.85
CA VAL A 277 3.90 -16.81 9.83
C VAL A 277 5.14 -16.48 10.65
N LYS A 278 5.58 -17.42 11.51
CA LYS A 278 6.86 -17.30 12.20
C LYS A 278 7.99 -17.42 11.18
N THR A 279 8.86 -16.43 11.13
CA THR A 279 9.94 -16.34 10.12
C THR A 279 11.13 -17.25 10.44
N GLU A 280 11.20 -17.77 11.66
CA GLU A 280 12.22 -18.73 12.11
C GLU A 280 11.67 -20.15 12.11
N HIS A 281 12.03 -20.91 11.06
CA HIS A 281 12.13 -22.36 11.05
C HIS A 281 13.40 -22.76 10.32
#